data_AF-A0A8H8MHQ0-F1
#
_entry.id   AF-A0A8H8MHQ0-F1
#
_cell.length_a   1.000
_cell.length_b   1.000
_cell.length_c   1.000
_cell.angle_alpha   90.00
_cell.angle_beta   90.00
_cell.angle_gamma   90.00
#
_symmetry.space_group_name_H-M   'P 1'
#
loop_
_entity.id
_entity.type
_entity.pdbx_description
1 polymer ?
#
loop_
_entity_poly.entity_id
_entity_poly.type
_entity_poly.pdbx_seq_one_letter_code
_entity_poly.pdbx_strand_id
1 'polypeptide(L)'
;MHSKQDKRGDPSQEVQDLQKEIEMLQKLLGDEDPVEIERQHIKLLHTYNESKDAAQVILGKLASIKQTTLAKIHEEYNLPLHD
;
A
#
# COMPACT_ATOMS: atom_id res chain seq x y z
N MET A 1 -48.33 -13.24 -15.19
CA MET A 1 -47.70 -13.66 -13.92
C MET A 1 -46.20 -13.71 -14.16
N HIS A 2 -45.45 -12.76 -13.60
CA HIS A 2 -44.01 -12.60 -13.83
C HIS A 2 -43.24 -13.39 -12.77
N SER A 3 -42.81 -14.62 -13.09
CA SER A 3 -41.81 -15.33 -12.26
C SER A 3 -40.42 -14.83 -12.65
N LYS A 4 -39.87 -13.95 -11.81
CA LYS A 4 -38.47 -13.54 -11.89
C LYS A 4 -37.59 -14.77 -11.71
N GLN A 5 -36.78 -15.07 -12.71
CA GLN A 5 -35.75 -16.10 -12.68
C GLN A 5 -34.81 -15.84 -11.51
N ASP A 6 -34.69 -16.85 -10.66
CA ASP A 6 -33.76 -16.91 -9.56
C ASP A 6 -32.33 -17.00 -10.12
N LYS A 7 -31.60 -15.87 -10.13
CA LYS A 7 -30.19 -15.77 -10.52
C LYS A 7 -29.26 -16.14 -9.36
N ARG A 8 -29.60 -17.16 -8.56
CA ARG A 8 -28.65 -17.74 -7.61
C ARG A 8 -27.90 -18.83 -8.38
N GLY A 9 -26.63 -18.57 -8.68
CA GLY A 9 -25.74 -19.61 -9.20
C GLY A 9 -25.81 -20.82 -8.27
N ASP A 10 -25.64 -22.02 -8.83
CA ASP A 10 -25.56 -23.24 -8.01
C ASP A 10 -24.47 -23.01 -6.95
N PRO A 11 -24.81 -22.99 -5.65
CA PRO A 11 -23.85 -22.73 -4.58
C PRO A 11 -22.65 -23.69 -4.63
N SER A 12 -22.84 -24.88 -5.19
CA SER A 12 -21.77 -25.86 -5.41
C SER A 12 -20.72 -25.38 -6.42
N GLN A 13 -21.14 -24.69 -7.48
CA GLN A 13 -20.24 -24.20 -8.52
C GLN A 13 -19.45 -22.98 -8.03
N GLU A 14 -20.10 -22.06 -7.33
CA GLU A 14 -19.43 -20.89 -6.74
C GLU A 14 -18.37 -21.31 -5.72
N VAL A 15 -18.65 -22.31 -4.88
CA VAL A 15 -17.67 -22.86 -3.92
C VAL A 15 -16.48 -23.50 -4.64
N GLN A 16 -16.71 -24.23 -5.73
CA GLN A 16 -15.62 -24.85 -6.50
C GLN A 16 -14.73 -23.83 -7.19
N ASP A 17 -15.31 -22.75 -7.71
CA ASP A 17 -14.54 -21.69 -8.36
C ASP A 17 -13.70 -20.90 -7.34
N LEU A 18 -14.26 -20.61 -6.16
CA LEU A 18 -13.52 -20.01 -5.04
C LEU A 18 -12.38 -20.91 -4.54
N GLN A 19 -12.58 -22.23 -4.49
CA GLN A 19 -11.54 -23.17 -4.09
C GLN A 19 -10.35 -23.18 -5.07
N LYS A 20 -10.62 -23.15 -6.38
CA LYS A 20 -9.56 -23.04 -7.40
C LYS A 20 -8.80 -21.73 -7.28
N GLU A 21 -9.51 -20.63 -7.00
CA GLU A 21 -8.88 -19.33 -6.79
C GLU A 21 -7.96 -19.33 -5.57
N ILE A 22 -8.41 -19.91 -4.46
CA ILE A 22 -7.58 -20.09 -3.25
C ILE A 22 -6.33 -20.92 -3.55
N GLU A 23 -6.44 -22.04 -4.25
CA GLU A 23 -5.29 -22.87 -4.62
C GLU A 23 -4.29 -22.11 -5.51
N MET A 24 -4.78 -21.32 -6.48
CA MET A 24 -3.92 -20.49 -7.33
C MET A 24 -3.19 -19.43 -6.51
N LEU A 25 -3.89 -18.75 -5.60
CA LEU A 25 -3.31 -17.72 -4.74
C LEU A 25 -2.29 -18.30 -3.77
N GLN A 26 -2.57 -19.46 -3.16
CA GLN A 26 -1.63 -20.17 -2.29
C GLN A 26 -0.36 -20.58 -3.05
N LYS A 27 -0.50 -21.06 -4.28
CA LYS A 27 0.65 -21.41 -5.12
C LYS A 27 1.49 -20.19 -5.51
N LEU A 28 0.85 -19.04 -5.75
CA LEU A 28 1.55 -17.79 -6.05
C LEU A 28 2.33 -17.27 -4.83
N LEU A 29 1.76 -17.44 -3.64
CA LEU A 29 2.36 -17.03 -2.37
C LEU A 29 3.54 -17.90 -1.94
N GLY A 30 3.55 -19.18 -2.38
CA GLY A 30 4.61 -20.12 -2.04
C GLY A 30 4.61 -20.49 -0.55
N ASP A 31 5.79 -20.51 0.08
CA ASP A 31 5.98 -20.86 1.49
C ASP A 31 5.86 -19.64 2.44
N GLU A 32 5.53 -18.47 1.90
CA GLU A 32 5.46 -17.24 2.70
C GLU A 32 4.11 -17.10 3.41
N ASP A 33 4.12 -16.64 4.66
CA ASP A 33 2.91 -16.35 5.42
C ASP A 33 2.33 -15.00 4.96
N PRO A 34 1.12 -14.97 4.37
CA PRO A 34 0.55 -13.74 3.83
C PRO A 34 0.33 -12.67 4.90
N VAL A 35 0.05 -13.09 6.14
CA VAL A 35 -0.15 -12.17 7.27
C VAL A 35 1.18 -11.51 7.65
N GLU A 36 2.28 -12.27 7.65
CA GLU A 36 3.58 -11.70 7.94
C GLU A 36 4.12 -10.84 6.80
N ILE A 37 3.86 -11.18 5.54
CA ILE A 37 4.16 -10.29 4.41
C ILE A 37 3.44 -8.95 4.59
N GLU A 38 2.13 -8.98 4.80
CA GLU A 38 1.32 -7.77 4.97
C GLU A 38 1.86 -6.93 6.13
N ARG A 39 2.10 -7.57 7.27
CA ARG A 39 2.63 -6.91 8.48
C ARG A 39 4.00 -6.27 8.23
N GLN A 40 4.90 -6.96 7.53
CA GLN A 40 6.22 -6.41 7.19
C GLN A 40 6.09 -5.18 6.28
N HIS A 41 5.24 -5.25 5.26
CA HIS A 41 5.00 -4.14 4.34
C HIS A 41 4.40 -2.93 5.08
N ILE A 42 3.40 -3.14 5.94
CA ILE A 42 2.81 -2.08 6.77
C ILE A 42 3.89 -1.43 7.65
N LYS A 43 4.74 -2.24 8.30
CA LYS A 43 5.81 -1.72 9.16
C LYS A 43 6.83 -0.89 8.38
N LEU A 44 7.23 -1.35 7.20
CA LEU A 44 8.16 -0.64 6.33
C LEU A 44 7.57 0.70 5.87
N LEU A 45 6.30 0.71 5.47
CA LEU A 45 5.58 1.94 5.08
C LEU A 45 5.53 2.95 6.23
N HIS A 46 5.19 2.51 7.45
CA HIS A 46 5.20 3.40 8.60
C HIS A 46 6.59 3.95 8.91
N THR A 47 7.62 3.11 8.86
CA THR A 47 9.00 3.52 9.13
C THR A 47 9.49 4.53 8.09
N TYR A 48 9.16 4.31 6.81
CA TYR A 48 9.44 5.24 5.73
C TYR A 48 8.77 6.59 5.97
N ASN A 49 7.46 6.59 6.24
CA ASN A 49 6.70 7.81 6.48
C ASN A 49 7.23 8.59 7.69
N GLU A 50 7.51 7.92 8.81
CA GLU A 50 8.08 8.55 10.01
C GLU A 50 9.44 9.18 9.73
N SER A 51 10.32 8.48 9.01
CA SER A 51 11.64 8.99 8.64
C SER A 51 11.54 10.19 7.69
N LYS A 52 10.63 10.12 6.71
CA LYS A 52 10.34 11.20 5.77
C LYS A 52 9.80 12.43 6.49
N ASP A 53 8.83 12.26 7.38
CA ASP A 53 8.24 13.37 8.13
C ASP A 53 9.27 14.05 9.04
N ALA A 54 10.10 13.26 9.73
CA ALA A 54 11.21 13.80 10.52
C ALA A 54 12.19 14.60 9.66
N ALA A 55 12.55 14.10 8.46
CA ALA A 55 13.39 14.83 7.52
C ALA A 55 12.72 16.14 7.06
N GLN A 56 11.44 16.12 6.72
CA GLN A 56 10.68 17.31 6.31
C GLN A 56 10.64 18.38 7.40
N VAL A 57 10.50 18.00 8.68
CA VAL A 57 10.60 18.94 9.81
C VAL A 57 11.98 19.62 9.86
N ILE A 58 13.06 18.86 9.67
CA ILE A 58 14.43 19.38 9.67
C ILE A 58 14.64 20.31 8.47
N LEU A 59 14.20 19.91 7.27
CA LEU A 59 14.30 20.73 6.07
C LEU A 59 13.50 22.04 6.18
N GLY A 60 12.32 21.99 6.81
CA GLY A 60 11.52 23.19 7.10
C GLY A 60 12.22 24.18 8.04
N LYS A 61 12.86 23.66 9.10
CA LYS A 61 13.69 24.49 10.00
C LYS A 61 14.89 25.08 9.27
N LEU A 62 15.55 24.29 8.42
CA LEU A 62 16.66 24.75 7.59
C LEU A 62 16.23 25.86 6.63
N ALA A 63 15.09 25.70 5.96
CA ALA A 63 14.52 26.72 5.08
C ALA A 63 14.27 28.03 5.83
N SER A 64 13.76 27.94 7.06
CA SER A 64 13.48 29.09 7.93
C SER A 64 14.77 29.84 8.31
N ILE A 65 15.83 29.10 8.68
CA ILE A 65 17.15 29.68 9.00
C ILE A 65 17.77 30.36 7.77
N LYS A 66 17.65 29.73 6.60
CA LYS A 66 18.14 30.28 5.33
C LYS A 66 17.24 31.37 4.73
N GLN A 67 16.12 31.72 5.39
CA GLN A 67 15.10 32.66 4.87
C GLN A 67 14.65 32.32 3.44
N THR A 68 14.51 31.03 3.15
CA THR A 68 14.11 30.52 1.84
C THR A 68 12.89 29.60 1.98
N THR A 69 12.39 29.09 0.86
CA THR A 69 11.26 28.16 0.86
C THR A 69 11.75 26.72 0.91
N LEU A 70 10.89 25.82 1.42
CA LEU A 70 11.17 24.38 1.43
C LEU A 70 11.45 23.84 0.02
N ALA A 71 10.71 24.32 -1.00
CA ALA A 71 10.95 23.93 -2.39
C ALA A 71 12.36 24.26 -2.90
N LYS A 72 12.91 25.43 -2.50
CA LYS A 72 14.29 25.80 -2.85
C LYS A 72 15.33 24.95 -2.12
N ILE A 73 15.05 24.52 -0.89
CA ILE A 73 15.92 23.55 -0.19
C ILE A 73 15.90 22.22 -0.94
N HIS A 74 14.72 21.74 -1.36
CA HIS A 74 14.63 20.53 -2.18
C HIS A 74 15.41 20.64 -3.49
N GLU A 75 15.33 21.77 -4.20
CA GLU A 75 16.13 22.05 -5.39
C GLU A 75 17.64 22.08 -5.09
N GLU A 76 18.06 22.80 -4.04
CA GLU A 76 19.46 22.97 -3.63
C GLU A 76 20.14 21.63 -3.30
N TYR A 77 19.42 20.71 -2.65
CA TYR A 77 19.93 19.39 -2.27
C TYR A 77 19.53 18.28 -3.24
N ASN A 78 18.92 18.62 -4.39
CA ASN A 78 18.46 17.67 -5.41
C ASN A 78 17.54 16.57 -4.84
N LEU A 79 16.61 16.97 -3.96
CA LEU A 79 15.61 16.11 -3.33
C LEU A 79 14.27 16.21 -4.07
N PRO A 80 13.55 15.10 -4.29
CA PRO A 80 12.23 15.13 -4.91
C PRO A 80 11.23 15.85 -4.00
N LEU A 81 10.34 16.66 -4.59
CA LEU A 81 9.33 17.43 -3.87
C LEU A 81 8.09 16.60 -3.52
N HIS A 82 7.88 15.51 -4.25
CA HIS A 82 6.79 14.56 -4.11
C HIS A 82 7.38 13.14 -4.14
N ASP A 83 6.71 12.21 -3.44
CA ASP A 83 7.04 10.78 -3.55
C ASP A 83 6.58 10.20 -4.88
#